data_AF-A0A285MT65-F1
#
_entry.id   AF-A0A285MT65-F1
#
_cell.length_a   1.000
_cell.length_b   1.000
_cell.length_c   1.000
_cell.angle_alpha   90.00
_cell.angle_beta   90.00
_cell.angle_gamma   90.00
#
_symmetry.space_group_name_H-M   'P 1'
#
loop_
_entity.id
_entity.type
_entity.pdbx_description
1 polymer ?
#
loop_
_entity_poly.entity_id
_entity_poly.type
_entity_poly.pdbx_seq_one_letter_code
_entity_poly.pdbx_strand_id
1 'polypeptide(L)'
;MRYIFLSLSFFVFLFGCRSKEKEPLSSQVGSEGLDSIFVIAFGSCNKQNIPNPFWDDILDQHPDVWIWGGDNIYADTDNMNELQSMYGSQNNNEGYRLLKSKVPVIGTWDDHDYGVNDGGEEFLMKKESQQLFLDFMGIPKDDKRREQEGVYASHTFSLPKGKVKIMVLDTRYFRSQLEKDENPNRRYKPNNSDDATILGMSQWRWLKRELETSEADFNLIVTSIQFLSREHGFEAWGNFPKEIEKLEELITTSKAKGVMILSGDRHISEFSASTLDGMSYPLIDFTSSGLTHSYSSFHGEPNQFRIGEVVSVPSYGLIELNLKKREAYFKIMGENDKVFQELKQAY
;
A
#
# COMPACT_ATOMS: atom_id res chain seq x y z
N MET A 1 -46.90 47.08 -64.69
CA MET A 1 -46.70 46.48 -63.36
C MET A 1 -46.29 45.03 -63.54
N ARG A 2 -45.01 44.72 -63.46
CA ARG A 2 -44.46 43.35 -63.49
C ARG A 2 -43.53 43.23 -62.29
N TYR A 3 -43.91 42.37 -61.35
CA TYR A 3 -43.21 42.13 -60.10
C TYR A 3 -41.96 41.30 -60.38
N ILE A 4 -40.80 41.81 -59.96
CA ILE A 4 -39.51 41.12 -59.98
C ILE A 4 -39.39 40.36 -58.66
N PHE A 5 -39.36 39.03 -58.71
CA PHE A 5 -39.02 38.18 -57.57
C PHE A 5 -37.50 38.21 -57.37
N LEU A 6 -37.03 38.83 -56.28
CA LEU A 6 -35.66 38.68 -55.78
C LEU A 6 -35.59 37.36 -55.00
N SER A 7 -34.83 36.37 -55.49
CA SER A 7 -34.47 35.20 -54.70
C SER A 7 -33.33 35.56 -53.75
N LEU A 8 -33.59 35.55 -52.44
CA LEU A 8 -32.59 35.75 -51.40
C LEU A 8 -31.87 34.41 -51.17
N SER A 9 -30.67 34.23 -51.73
CA SER A 9 -29.82 33.07 -51.44
C SER A 9 -29.21 33.21 -50.05
N PHE A 10 -29.69 32.38 -49.11
CA PHE A 10 -29.16 32.28 -47.75
C PHE A 10 -27.85 31.47 -47.78
N PHE A 11 -26.70 32.15 -47.70
CA PHE A 11 -25.41 31.49 -47.50
C PHE A 11 -25.30 31.05 -46.03
N VAL A 12 -25.51 29.76 -45.78
CA VAL A 12 -25.20 29.14 -44.49
C VAL A 12 -23.67 28.94 -44.42
N PHE A 13 -22.98 29.78 -43.65
CA PHE A 13 -21.61 29.52 -43.25
C PHE A 13 -21.61 28.40 -42.20
N LEU A 14 -21.33 27.17 -42.63
CA LEU A 14 -20.98 26.07 -41.73
C LEU A 14 -19.57 26.35 -41.19
N PHE A 15 -19.48 26.94 -39.99
CA PHE A 15 -18.27 26.90 -39.19
C PHE A 15 -18.04 25.46 -38.74
N GLY A 16 -17.21 24.73 -39.48
CA GLY A 16 -16.67 23.45 -39.04
C GLY A 16 -15.72 23.69 -37.87
N CYS A 17 -16.20 23.43 -36.64
CA CYS A 17 -15.32 23.18 -35.52
C CYS A 17 -14.47 21.96 -35.85
N ARG A 18 -13.20 22.20 -36.18
CA ARG A 18 -12.19 21.14 -36.28
C ARG A 18 -11.91 20.69 -34.85
N SER A 19 -12.64 19.69 -34.38
CA SER A 19 -12.25 18.95 -33.17
C SER A 19 -10.82 18.45 -33.42
N LYS A 20 -9.87 18.89 -32.59
CA LYS A 20 -8.61 18.15 -32.45
C LYS A 20 -9.01 16.78 -31.91
N GLU A 21 -9.11 15.80 -32.79
CA GLU A 21 -8.97 14.41 -32.39
C GLU A 21 -7.66 14.33 -31.61
N LYS A 22 -7.76 14.00 -30.31
CA LYS A 22 -6.59 13.52 -29.58
C LYS A 22 -6.16 12.28 -30.34
N GLU A 23 -4.99 12.32 -30.96
CA GLU A 23 -4.34 11.11 -31.41
C GLU A 23 -4.33 10.13 -30.23
N PRO A 24 -4.79 8.89 -30.40
CA PRO A 24 -4.59 7.89 -29.38
C PRO A 24 -3.07 7.79 -29.18
N LEU A 25 -2.64 7.75 -27.92
CA LEU A 25 -1.25 7.48 -27.56
C LEU A 25 -0.93 6.06 -28.03
N SER A 26 -0.59 5.92 -29.31
CA SER A 26 -0.21 4.68 -29.96
C SER A 26 1.11 4.24 -29.35
N SER A 27 1.02 3.36 -28.37
CA SER A 27 1.83 2.14 -28.24
C SER A 27 3.19 2.22 -28.95
N GLN A 28 4.17 2.83 -28.30
CA GLN A 28 5.59 2.54 -28.52
C GLN A 28 6.26 2.03 -27.24
N VAL A 29 5.54 1.20 -26.48
CA VAL A 29 6.23 0.16 -25.70
C VAL A 29 6.43 -0.97 -26.70
N GLY A 30 7.61 -1.03 -27.31
CA GLY A 30 8.00 -2.20 -28.10
C GLY A 30 7.79 -3.46 -27.26
N SER A 31 7.35 -4.55 -27.88
CA SER A 31 7.02 -5.82 -27.23
C SER A 31 8.15 -6.40 -26.36
N GLU A 32 9.37 -5.87 -26.44
CA GLU A 32 10.50 -6.21 -25.58
C GLU A 32 10.50 -5.52 -24.19
N GLY A 33 9.60 -4.57 -23.95
CA GLY A 33 9.54 -3.78 -22.70
C GLY A 33 8.67 -4.38 -21.59
N LEU A 34 7.60 -5.10 -21.94
CA LEU A 34 6.60 -5.58 -20.98
C LEU A 34 7.15 -6.69 -20.07
N ASP A 35 7.96 -7.62 -20.59
CA ASP A 35 8.59 -8.70 -19.81
C ASP A 35 9.59 -8.22 -18.73
N SER A 36 9.81 -6.91 -18.64
CA SER A 36 10.71 -6.27 -17.69
C SER A 36 10.01 -5.36 -16.69
N ILE A 37 8.70 -5.12 -16.85
CA ILE A 37 7.91 -4.32 -15.92
C ILE A 37 7.14 -5.27 -15.02
N PHE A 38 7.22 -5.02 -13.71
CA PHE A 38 6.36 -5.64 -12.72
C PHE A 38 5.49 -4.56 -12.07
N VAL A 39 4.17 -4.71 -12.17
CA VAL A 39 3.18 -3.72 -11.73
C VAL A 39 2.56 -4.17 -10.40
N ILE A 40 2.65 -3.30 -9.40
CA ILE A 40 2.12 -3.52 -8.06
C ILE A 40 1.04 -2.48 -7.82
N ALA A 41 -0.17 -2.92 -7.50
CA ALA A 41 -1.19 -2.06 -6.91
C ALA A 41 -1.32 -2.37 -5.42
N PHE A 42 -1.47 -1.34 -4.58
CA PHE A 42 -1.64 -1.56 -3.14
C PHE A 42 -2.45 -0.45 -2.49
N GLY A 43 -2.96 -0.72 -1.29
CA GLY A 43 -3.61 0.27 -0.44
C GLY A 43 -4.10 -0.31 0.87
N SER A 44 -4.48 0.58 1.79
CA SER A 44 -5.06 0.24 3.09
C SER A 44 -6.34 1.04 3.35
N CYS A 45 -7.00 0.76 4.48
CA CYS A 45 -8.13 1.55 5.00
C CYS A 45 -9.37 1.47 4.09
N ASN A 46 -9.78 0.23 3.87
CA ASN A 46 -10.98 -0.15 3.12
C ASN A 46 -12.11 -0.54 4.08
N LYS A 47 -13.11 0.32 4.20
CA LYS A 47 -14.31 0.04 4.95
C LYS A 47 -15.30 -0.71 4.07
N GLN A 48 -15.45 -2.01 4.31
CA GLN A 48 -16.22 -2.98 3.54
C GLN A 48 -17.71 -2.66 3.32
N ASN A 49 -18.29 -1.76 4.11
CA ASN A 49 -19.67 -1.30 3.95
C ASN A 49 -19.79 0.06 3.22
N ILE A 50 -18.67 0.64 2.78
CA ILE A 50 -18.60 1.82 1.92
C ILE A 50 -18.17 1.36 0.52
N PRO A 51 -18.78 1.88 -0.56
CA PRO A 51 -18.29 1.64 -1.91
C PRO A 51 -16.82 2.05 -2.05
N ASN A 52 -15.97 1.10 -2.43
CA ASN A 52 -14.60 1.39 -2.86
C ASN A 52 -14.65 1.77 -4.36
N PRO A 53 -14.24 2.98 -4.73
CA PRO A 53 -14.40 3.48 -6.09
C PRO A 53 -13.29 3.02 -7.04
N PHE A 54 -12.28 2.28 -6.57
CA PHE A 54 -11.05 2.04 -7.34
C PHE A 54 -10.93 0.65 -7.95
N TRP A 55 -11.87 -0.27 -7.72
CA TRP A 55 -11.66 -1.67 -8.13
C TRP A 55 -11.52 -1.85 -9.64
N ASP A 56 -12.27 -1.10 -10.44
CA ASP A 56 -12.14 -1.04 -11.89
C ASP A 56 -10.87 -0.31 -12.31
N ASP A 57 -10.58 0.86 -11.76
CA ASP A 57 -9.32 1.59 -12.02
C ASP A 57 -8.07 0.73 -11.75
N ILE A 58 -8.06 -0.02 -10.64
CA ILE A 58 -6.98 -0.95 -10.28
C ILE A 58 -6.87 -2.08 -11.30
N LEU A 59 -7.99 -2.66 -11.75
CA LEU A 59 -8.00 -3.72 -12.75
C LEU A 59 -7.48 -3.24 -14.11
N ASP A 60 -7.77 -1.99 -14.46
CA ASP A 60 -7.34 -1.36 -15.70
C ASP A 60 -5.83 -1.05 -15.71
N GLN A 61 -5.18 -0.96 -14.55
CA GLN A 61 -3.70 -0.91 -14.46
C GLN A 61 -3.02 -2.27 -14.75
N HIS A 62 -3.79 -3.36 -14.86
CA HIS A 62 -3.28 -4.72 -15.05
C HIS A 62 -2.15 -5.13 -14.07
N PRO A 63 -2.36 -5.00 -12.74
CA PRO A 63 -1.32 -5.31 -11.77
C PRO A 63 -0.97 -6.80 -11.76
N ASP A 64 0.32 -7.09 -11.59
CA ASP A 64 0.81 -8.46 -11.36
C ASP A 64 0.48 -8.95 -9.95
N VAL A 65 0.27 -8.02 -9.00
CA VAL A 65 -0.12 -8.31 -7.63
C VAL A 65 -0.89 -7.13 -7.02
N TRP A 66 -1.93 -7.46 -6.25
CA TRP A 66 -2.58 -6.54 -5.31
C TRP A 66 -2.07 -6.81 -3.90
N ILE A 67 -1.66 -5.74 -3.20
CA ILE A 67 -1.19 -5.81 -1.82
C ILE A 67 -2.15 -5.06 -0.90
N TRP A 68 -2.72 -5.79 0.04
CA TRP A 68 -3.37 -5.20 1.20
C TRP A 68 -2.34 -4.67 2.19
N GLY A 69 -2.36 -3.35 2.42
CA GLY A 69 -1.52 -2.68 3.39
C GLY A 69 -2.02 -2.79 4.83
N GLY A 70 -3.27 -3.23 5.05
CA GLY A 70 -3.91 -3.23 6.36
C GLY A 70 -5.30 -2.59 6.31
N ASP A 71 -6.07 -2.70 7.40
CA ASP A 71 -7.47 -2.23 7.47
C ASP A 71 -8.29 -2.67 6.26
N ASN A 72 -8.25 -3.96 5.97
CA ASN A 72 -8.92 -4.53 4.80
C ASN A 72 -10.44 -4.51 4.96
N ILE A 73 -10.87 -4.50 6.22
CA ILE A 73 -12.20 -4.27 6.74
C ILE A 73 -12.08 -3.45 8.02
N TYR A 74 -13.16 -2.82 8.46
CA TYR A 74 -13.25 -2.16 9.76
C TYR A 74 -14.15 -3.00 10.65
N ALA A 75 -13.54 -3.76 11.57
CA ALA A 75 -14.27 -4.72 12.40
C ALA A 75 -14.37 -4.32 13.86
N ASP A 76 -13.26 -3.93 14.51
CA ASP A 76 -13.23 -3.45 15.91
C ASP A 76 -14.02 -4.33 16.89
N THR A 77 -13.88 -5.65 16.75
CA THR A 77 -14.66 -6.64 17.48
C THR A 77 -13.80 -7.80 17.98
N ASP A 78 -14.09 -8.26 19.19
CA ASP A 78 -13.62 -9.52 19.75
C ASP A 78 -14.56 -10.70 19.41
N ASN A 79 -15.66 -10.44 18.71
CA ASN A 79 -16.61 -11.46 18.26
C ASN A 79 -16.20 -12.03 16.89
N MET A 80 -15.67 -13.25 16.90
CA MET A 80 -15.16 -13.90 15.69
C MET A 80 -16.23 -14.20 14.63
N ASN A 81 -17.51 -14.32 15.00
CA ASN A 81 -18.58 -14.46 14.03
C ASN A 81 -18.84 -13.14 13.28
N GLU A 82 -18.72 -12.01 13.97
CA GLU A 82 -18.84 -10.69 13.36
C GLU A 82 -17.66 -10.40 12.44
N LEU A 83 -16.42 -10.65 12.92
CA LEU A 83 -15.22 -10.53 12.11
C LEU A 83 -15.30 -11.40 10.84
N GLN A 84 -15.71 -12.66 10.97
CA GLN A 84 -15.91 -13.55 9.83
C GLN A 84 -16.96 -13.01 8.86
N SER A 85 -18.08 -12.49 9.36
CA SER A 85 -19.14 -11.90 8.53
C SER A 85 -18.64 -10.68 7.76
N MET A 86 -17.81 -9.84 8.36
CA MET A 86 -17.28 -8.64 7.73
C MET A 86 -16.24 -8.98 6.64
N TYR A 87 -15.35 -9.95 6.88
CA TYR A 87 -14.50 -10.50 5.82
C TYR A 87 -15.34 -11.12 4.69
N GLY A 88 -16.43 -11.79 5.04
CA GLY A 88 -17.42 -12.29 4.08
C GLY A 88 -18.03 -11.18 3.22
N SER A 89 -18.38 -10.05 3.83
CA SER A 89 -18.88 -8.86 3.11
C SER A 89 -17.86 -8.34 2.10
N GLN A 90 -16.60 -8.21 2.51
CA GLN A 90 -15.54 -7.77 1.59
C GLN A 90 -15.34 -8.77 0.45
N ASN A 91 -15.27 -10.08 0.73
CA ASN A 91 -15.16 -11.12 -0.30
C ASN A 91 -16.35 -11.16 -1.28
N ASN A 92 -17.53 -10.70 -0.85
CA ASN A 92 -18.74 -10.61 -1.67
C ASN A 92 -18.84 -9.30 -2.46
N ASN A 93 -17.98 -8.32 -2.21
CA ASN A 93 -17.92 -7.10 -3.02
C ASN A 93 -17.56 -7.47 -4.47
N GLU A 94 -18.36 -7.00 -5.44
CA GLU A 94 -18.23 -7.42 -6.84
C GLU A 94 -16.87 -7.07 -7.44
N GLY A 95 -16.40 -5.84 -7.22
CA GLY A 95 -15.11 -5.36 -7.73
C GLY A 95 -13.94 -6.13 -7.12
N TYR A 96 -13.94 -6.31 -5.78
CA TYR A 96 -12.88 -7.07 -5.13
C TYR A 96 -12.89 -8.56 -5.50
N ARG A 97 -14.07 -9.16 -5.65
CA ARG A 97 -14.20 -10.55 -6.13
C ARG A 97 -13.66 -10.71 -7.55
N LEU A 98 -13.91 -9.73 -8.43
CA LEU A 98 -13.36 -9.71 -9.77
C LEU A 98 -11.83 -9.56 -9.75
N LEU A 99 -11.29 -8.67 -8.91
CA LEU A 99 -9.85 -8.52 -8.68
C LEU A 99 -9.21 -9.85 -8.25
N LYS A 100 -9.72 -10.50 -7.19
CA LYS A 100 -9.23 -11.78 -6.69
C LYS A 100 -9.26 -12.90 -7.74
N SER A 101 -10.16 -12.83 -8.71
CA SER A 101 -10.26 -13.83 -9.77
C SER A 101 -9.18 -13.69 -10.86
N LYS A 102 -8.52 -12.52 -10.93
CA LYS A 102 -7.58 -12.17 -11.99
C LYS A 102 -6.16 -11.91 -11.48
N VAL A 103 -6.03 -11.37 -10.27
CA VAL A 103 -4.80 -10.83 -9.72
C VAL A 103 -4.46 -11.57 -8.42
N PRO A 104 -3.22 -12.04 -8.23
CA PRO A 104 -2.75 -12.51 -6.93
C PRO A 104 -2.95 -11.45 -5.85
N VAL A 105 -3.58 -11.84 -4.74
CA VAL A 105 -3.79 -10.98 -3.57
C VAL A 105 -2.91 -11.45 -2.42
N ILE A 106 -2.07 -10.55 -1.92
CA ILE A 106 -1.23 -10.72 -0.73
C ILE A 106 -1.44 -9.53 0.21
N GLY A 107 -0.83 -9.55 1.40
CA GLY A 107 -0.87 -8.42 2.32
C GLY A 107 -1.05 -8.81 3.77
N THR A 108 -1.20 -7.80 4.62
CA THR A 108 -1.36 -7.91 6.08
C THR A 108 -2.70 -7.30 6.52
N TRP A 109 -3.05 -7.52 7.78
CA TRP A 109 -4.04 -6.71 8.51
C TRP A 109 -3.42 -5.44 9.07
N ASP A 110 -4.28 -4.59 9.64
CA ASP A 110 -3.95 -3.58 10.65
C ASP A 110 -4.87 -3.73 11.88
N ASP A 111 -4.99 -2.72 12.74
CA ASP A 111 -5.74 -2.80 14.00
C ASP A 111 -7.23 -3.10 13.82
N HIS A 112 -7.89 -2.48 12.84
CA HIS A 112 -9.34 -2.62 12.72
C HIS A 112 -9.78 -4.03 12.30
N ASP A 113 -8.99 -4.73 11.48
CA ASP A 113 -9.24 -6.12 11.06
C ASP A 113 -8.45 -7.16 11.88
N TYR A 114 -7.47 -6.72 12.68
CA TYR A 114 -6.93 -7.46 13.83
C TYR A 114 -7.98 -7.62 14.94
N GLY A 115 -8.80 -6.58 15.15
CA GLY A 115 -10.03 -6.64 15.96
C GLY A 115 -10.14 -5.57 17.04
N VAL A 116 -9.13 -4.72 17.24
CA VAL A 116 -9.22 -3.60 18.18
C VAL A 116 -8.27 -2.49 17.78
N ASN A 117 -8.81 -1.28 17.69
CA ASN A 117 -8.11 -0.04 17.37
C ASN A 117 -6.84 0.15 18.22
N ASP A 118 -5.71 0.37 17.55
CA ASP A 118 -4.32 0.35 18.02
C ASP A 118 -3.94 -0.84 18.92
N GLY A 119 -4.53 -2.01 18.69
CA GLY A 119 -4.22 -3.23 19.41
C GLY A 119 -2.83 -3.78 19.08
N GLY A 120 -2.17 -4.33 20.11
CA GLY A 120 -0.95 -5.11 19.98
C GLY A 120 -1.07 -6.51 20.56
N GLU A 121 -0.01 -6.98 21.21
CA GLU A 121 0.09 -8.32 21.78
C GLU A 121 -0.94 -8.61 22.89
N GLU A 122 -1.49 -7.57 23.51
CA GLU A 122 -2.47 -7.63 24.59
C GLU A 122 -3.87 -8.06 24.13
N PHE A 123 -4.14 -8.05 22.82
CA PHE A 123 -5.45 -8.45 22.29
C PHE A 123 -5.66 -9.96 22.41
N LEU A 124 -6.67 -10.35 23.19
CA LEU A 124 -6.90 -11.74 23.58
C LEU A 124 -7.31 -12.64 22.41
N MET A 125 -8.01 -12.11 21.41
CA MET A 125 -8.53 -12.89 20.28
C MET A 125 -7.59 -12.95 19.08
N LYS A 126 -6.33 -12.52 19.23
CA LYS A 126 -5.38 -12.41 18.11
C LYS A 126 -5.14 -13.72 17.35
N LYS A 127 -5.21 -14.86 18.03
CA LYS A 127 -5.02 -16.18 17.41
C LYS A 127 -6.21 -16.56 16.54
N GLU A 128 -7.42 -16.28 17.01
CA GLU A 128 -8.66 -16.51 16.28
C GLU A 128 -8.80 -15.53 15.11
N SER A 129 -8.49 -14.25 15.33
CA SER A 129 -8.40 -13.25 14.26
C SER A 129 -7.41 -13.69 13.17
N GLN A 130 -6.25 -14.24 13.54
CA GLN A 130 -5.26 -14.79 12.60
C GLN A 130 -5.89 -15.82 11.66
N GLN A 131 -6.66 -16.77 12.21
CA GLN A 131 -7.25 -17.81 11.39
C GLN A 131 -8.31 -17.25 10.41
N LEU A 132 -9.09 -16.24 10.84
CA LEU A 132 -10.07 -15.59 9.98
C LEU A 132 -9.42 -14.72 8.90
N PHE A 133 -8.35 -14.01 9.21
CA PHE A 133 -7.55 -13.29 8.22
C PHE A 133 -6.95 -14.26 7.19
N LEU A 134 -6.36 -15.37 7.64
CA LEU A 134 -5.80 -16.38 6.73
C LEU A 134 -6.89 -17.04 5.85
N ASP A 135 -8.10 -17.21 6.38
CA ASP A 135 -9.26 -17.66 5.59
C ASP A 135 -9.69 -16.59 4.56
N PHE A 136 -9.72 -15.30 4.93
CA PHE A 136 -10.00 -14.18 4.02
C PHE A 136 -8.98 -14.11 2.87
N MET A 137 -7.70 -14.29 3.18
CA MET A 137 -6.61 -14.32 2.21
C MET A 137 -6.57 -15.63 1.38
N GLY A 138 -7.44 -16.60 1.67
CA GLY A 138 -7.53 -17.86 0.93
C GLY A 138 -6.35 -18.80 1.16
N ILE A 139 -5.69 -18.72 2.31
CA ILE A 139 -4.52 -19.53 2.62
C ILE A 139 -4.95 -21.00 2.84
N PRO A 140 -4.29 -22.02 2.28
CA PRO A 140 -4.65 -23.42 2.49
C PRO A 140 -4.63 -23.85 3.96
N LYS A 141 -5.47 -24.82 4.35
CA LYS A 141 -5.58 -25.31 5.74
C LYS A 141 -4.32 -26.00 6.28
N ASP A 142 -3.43 -26.44 5.39
CA ASP A 142 -2.14 -27.08 5.67
C ASP A 142 -0.93 -26.14 5.49
N ASP A 143 -1.15 -24.85 5.21
CA ASP A 143 -0.08 -23.86 5.12
C ASP A 143 0.52 -23.59 6.51
N LYS A 144 1.86 -23.59 6.60
CA LYS A 144 2.62 -23.32 7.83
C LYS A 144 2.22 -22.03 8.55
N ARG A 145 1.67 -21.04 7.84
CA ARG A 145 1.18 -19.77 8.44
C ARG A 145 0.05 -19.97 9.42
N ARG A 146 -0.65 -21.11 9.38
CA ARG A 146 -1.69 -21.45 10.35
C ARG A 146 -1.16 -21.96 11.68
N GLU A 147 0.10 -22.38 11.71
CA GLU A 147 0.79 -22.88 12.89
C GLU A 147 1.78 -21.86 13.48
N GLN A 148 2.21 -20.89 12.67
CA GLN A 148 3.05 -19.79 13.16
C GLN A 148 2.21 -18.75 13.93
N GLU A 149 2.88 -17.92 14.70
CA GLU A 149 2.31 -16.75 15.35
C GLU A 149 2.45 -15.52 14.44
N GLY A 150 1.34 -14.83 14.15
CA GLY A 150 1.30 -13.69 13.23
C GLY A 150 1.15 -14.06 11.74
N VAL A 151 0.75 -13.09 10.92
CA VAL A 151 0.38 -13.31 9.49
C VAL A 151 1.50 -13.06 8.49
N TYR A 152 2.71 -12.71 8.97
CA TYR A 152 3.84 -12.35 8.13
C TYR A 152 4.22 -13.45 7.12
N ALA A 153 4.61 -13.04 5.91
CA ALA A 153 4.90 -13.95 4.79
C ALA A 153 5.83 -13.30 3.76
N SER A 154 6.49 -14.12 2.93
CA SER A 154 7.26 -13.63 1.78
C SER A 154 6.76 -14.25 0.49
N HIS A 155 6.80 -13.46 -0.58
CA HIS A 155 6.38 -13.82 -1.93
C HIS A 155 7.48 -13.44 -2.91
N THR A 156 7.93 -14.37 -3.74
CA THR A 156 8.93 -14.10 -4.78
C THR A 156 8.30 -14.28 -6.15
N PHE A 157 8.33 -13.24 -6.96
CA PHE A 157 7.89 -13.23 -8.34
C PHE A 157 9.12 -13.28 -9.24
N SER A 158 9.20 -14.30 -10.10
CA SER A 158 10.30 -14.47 -11.04
C SER A 158 9.84 -14.11 -12.44
N LEU A 159 10.47 -13.09 -13.02
CA LEU A 159 10.26 -12.63 -14.38
C LEU A 159 11.49 -12.97 -15.23
N PRO A 160 11.38 -13.01 -16.57
CA PRO A 160 12.52 -13.29 -17.44
C PRO A 160 13.73 -12.36 -17.22
N LYS A 161 13.52 -11.15 -16.70
CA LYS A 161 14.54 -10.11 -16.51
C LYS A 161 14.96 -9.87 -15.05
N GLY A 162 14.40 -10.62 -14.10
CA GLY A 162 14.73 -10.42 -12.70
C GLY A 162 13.75 -11.03 -11.72
N LYS A 163 13.96 -10.77 -10.44
CA LYS A 163 13.09 -11.24 -9.36
C LYS A 163 12.63 -10.06 -8.51
N VAL A 164 11.37 -10.08 -8.11
CA VAL A 164 10.80 -9.16 -7.11
C VAL A 164 10.44 -9.98 -5.88
N LYS A 165 10.92 -9.56 -4.72
CA LYS A 165 10.57 -10.18 -3.44
C LYS A 165 9.76 -9.20 -2.61
N ILE A 166 8.62 -9.66 -2.12
CA ILE A 166 7.73 -8.90 -1.26
C ILE A 166 7.69 -9.60 0.09
N MET A 167 8.09 -8.90 1.14
CA MET A 167 8.10 -9.35 2.53
C MET A 167 6.99 -8.59 3.25
N VAL A 168 5.92 -9.31 3.59
CA VAL A 168 4.78 -8.78 4.31
C VAL A 168 5.01 -8.98 5.80
N LEU A 169 5.11 -7.89 6.55
CA LEU A 169 5.26 -7.88 8.00
C LEU A 169 3.90 -7.99 8.68
N ASP A 170 3.92 -8.39 9.94
CA ASP A 170 2.77 -8.26 10.85
C ASP A 170 3.21 -7.37 12.02
N THR A 171 2.66 -6.16 12.04
CA THR A 171 2.98 -5.10 13.00
C THR A 171 1.99 -5.02 14.16
N ARG A 172 1.17 -6.07 14.37
CA ARG A 172 0.16 -6.15 15.43
C ARG A 172 0.43 -7.30 16.41
N TYR A 173 0.58 -8.52 15.91
CA TYR A 173 0.51 -9.75 16.72
C TYR A 173 1.48 -9.78 17.92
N PHE A 174 2.69 -9.25 17.71
CA PHE A 174 3.77 -9.19 18.69
C PHE A 174 4.00 -7.79 19.27
N ARG A 175 3.29 -6.77 18.78
CA ARG A 175 3.61 -5.40 19.13
C ARG A 175 3.34 -5.14 20.60
N SER A 176 4.35 -4.71 21.34
CA SER A 176 4.17 -4.28 22.73
C SER A 176 3.17 -3.13 22.82
N GLN A 177 2.52 -2.97 23.97
CA GLN A 177 1.51 -1.94 24.17
C GLN A 177 2.06 -0.51 23.90
N LEU A 178 1.24 0.34 23.25
CA LEU A 178 1.58 1.75 23.03
C LEU A 178 1.51 2.56 24.33
N GLU A 179 2.42 3.53 24.47
CA GLU A 179 2.43 4.45 25.61
C GLU A 179 1.71 5.76 25.27
N LYS A 180 0.72 6.14 26.09
CA LYS A 180 0.02 7.42 25.93
C LYS A 180 0.97 8.60 26.11
N ASP A 181 0.80 9.62 25.28
CA ASP A 181 1.50 10.90 25.42
C ASP A 181 0.78 11.80 26.43
N GLU A 182 1.55 12.59 27.18
CA GLU A 182 1.01 13.63 28.06
C GLU A 182 0.69 14.92 27.28
N ASN A 183 1.33 15.11 26.12
CA ASN A 183 1.02 16.19 25.20
C ASN A 183 -0.35 15.94 24.53
N PRO A 184 -1.36 16.80 24.70
CA PRO A 184 -2.70 16.58 24.16
C PRO A 184 -2.77 16.60 22.63
N ASN A 185 -1.74 17.11 21.95
CA ASN A 185 -1.65 17.11 20.49
C ASN A 185 -1.08 15.81 19.92
N ARG A 186 -0.74 14.84 20.78
CA ARG A 186 -0.17 13.55 20.42
C ARG A 186 -0.94 12.46 21.15
N ARG A 187 -1.16 11.33 20.50
CA ARG A 187 -1.83 10.19 21.12
C ARG A 187 -0.83 9.30 21.86
N TYR A 188 0.34 9.10 21.25
CA TYR A 188 1.36 8.20 21.76
C TYR A 188 2.74 8.85 21.76
N LYS A 189 3.51 8.54 22.80
CA LYS A 189 4.92 8.88 22.94
C LYS A 189 5.80 7.67 22.58
N PRO A 190 7.10 7.87 22.30
CA PRO A 190 8.01 6.76 22.10
C PRO A 190 8.19 5.91 23.36
N ASN A 191 8.04 4.58 23.21
CA ASN A 191 8.42 3.59 24.19
C ASN A 191 9.91 3.24 23.99
N ASN A 192 10.74 3.59 24.98
CA ASN A 192 12.19 3.40 24.92
C ASN A 192 12.67 2.14 25.66
N SER A 193 11.75 1.27 26.11
CA SER A 193 12.13 0.05 26.83
C SER A 193 12.98 -0.88 25.94
N ASP A 194 13.90 -1.63 26.54
CA ASP A 194 14.77 -2.59 25.83
C ASP A 194 14.02 -3.83 25.34
N ASP A 195 12.90 -4.17 25.98
CA ASP A 195 12.07 -5.33 25.66
C ASP A 195 10.85 -5.00 24.78
N ALA A 196 10.59 -3.71 24.52
CA ALA A 196 9.51 -3.29 23.63
C ALA A 196 9.81 -3.69 22.19
N THR A 197 8.84 -4.27 21.50
CA THR A 197 9.00 -4.78 20.13
C THR A 197 7.78 -4.51 19.27
N ILE A 198 7.96 -4.49 17.95
CA ILE A 198 6.86 -4.50 16.97
C ILE A 198 6.72 -5.91 16.40
N LEU A 199 7.83 -6.47 15.89
CA LEU A 199 7.77 -7.75 15.16
C LEU A 199 7.93 -8.98 16.06
N GLY A 200 8.50 -8.80 17.25
CA GLY A 200 8.86 -9.92 18.11
C GLY A 200 10.01 -10.77 17.55
N MET A 201 10.56 -11.63 18.41
CA MET A 201 11.81 -12.34 18.11
C MET A 201 11.70 -13.27 16.88
N SER A 202 10.57 -13.95 16.71
CA SER A 202 10.36 -14.93 15.63
C SER A 202 10.29 -14.26 14.27
N GLN A 203 9.51 -13.19 14.13
CA GLN A 203 9.39 -12.45 12.88
C GLN A 203 10.69 -11.71 12.55
N TRP A 204 11.39 -11.14 13.53
CA TRP A 204 12.71 -10.54 13.31
C TRP A 204 13.73 -11.50 12.72
N ARG A 205 13.81 -12.73 13.26
CA ARG A 205 14.69 -13.78 12.73
C ARG A 205 14.29 -14.18 11.31
N TRP A 206 12.99 -14.26 11.04
CA TRP A 206 12.47 -14.52 9.71
C TRP A 206 12.88 -13.40 8.73
N LEU A 207 12.58 -12.13 9.05
CA LEU A 207 12.86 -10.99 8.19
C LEU A 207 14.36 -10.87 7.89
N LYS A 208 15.21 -11.06 8.90
CA LYS A 208 16.66 -11.09 8.74
C LYS A 208 17.09 -12.12 7.70
N ARG A 209 16.61 -13.35 7.82
CA ARG A 209 16.92 -14.40 6.83
C ARG A 209 16.38 -14.04 5.45
N GLU A 210 15.16 -13.51 5.36
CA GLU A 210 14.57 -13.16 4.06
C GLU A 210 15.38 -12.10 3.32
N LEU A 211 15.88 -11.08 4.02
CA LEU A 211 16.71 -10.01 3.45
C LEU A 211 18.13 -10.50 3.12
N GLU A 212 18.81 -11.16 4.07
CA GLU A 212 20.20 -11.62 3.89
C GLU A 212 20.37 -12.68 2.79
N THR A 213 19.32 -13.45 2.52
CA THR A 213 19.34 -14.51 1.49
C THR A 213 18.64 -14.10 0.20
N SER A 214 18.17 -12.85 0.10
CA SER A 214 17.44 -12.42 -1.08
C SER A 214 18.34 -12.30 -2.30
N GLU A 215 17.98 -12.99 -3.37
CA GLU A 215 18.55 -12.79 -4.70
C GLU A 215 17.70 -11.84 -5.57
N ALA A 216 16.65 -11.25 -4.99
CA ALA A 216 15.76 -10.37 -5.73
C ALA A 216 16.41 -9.03 -6.03
N ASP A 217 15.99 -8.44 -7.15
CA ASP A 217 16.47 -7.16 -7.62
C ASP A 217 15.74 -5.99 -6.97
N PHE A 218 14.47 -6.23 -6.60
CA PHE A 218 13.67 -5.36 -5.75
C PHE A 218 13.16 -6.15 -4.55
N ASN A 219 13.24 -5.52 -3.38
CA ASN A 219 12.87 -6.09 -2.10
C ASN A 219 11.90 -5.15 -1.39
N LEU A 220 10.61 -5.40 -1.52
CA LEU A 220 9.57 -4.58 -0.91
C LEU A 220 9.26 -5.12 0.48
N ILE A 221 9.25 -4.25 1.47
CA ILE A 221 8.81 -4.54 2.83
C ILE A 221 7.46 -3.87 3.02
N VAL A 222 6.42 -4.66 3.25
CA VAL A 222 5.05 -4.16 3.51
C VAL A 222 4.82 -4.16 5.00
N THR A 223 4.45 -3.02 5.56
CA THR A 223 4.11 -2.83 6.98
C THR A 223 2.77 -2.11 7.06
N SER A 224 1.97 -2.36 8.11
CA SER A 224 0.65 -1.74 8.18
C SER A 224 0.67 -0.27 8.60
N ILE A 225 1.66 0.11 9.39
CA ILE A 225 1.84 1.46 9.94
C ILE A 225 3.04 2.17 9.30
N GLN A 226 3.05 3.51 9.31
CA GLN A 226 4.12 4.30 8.69
C GLN A 226 5.50 4.06 9.32
N PHE A 227 6.54 3.95 8.48
CA PHE A 227 7.91 3.70 8.92
C PHE A 227 8.74 4.98 9.03
N LEU A 228 8.80 5.79 7.96
CA LEU A 228 9.57 7.04 7.92
C LEU A 228 8.76 8.22 8.47
N SER A 229 7.52 8.38 8.01
CA SER A 229 6.62 9.41 8.54
C SER A 229 6.17 9.01 9.94
N ARG A 230 6.88 9.51 10.95
CA ARG A 230 6.81 8.97 12.32
C ARG A 230 6.82 10.02 13.42
N GLU A 231 6.67 11.29 13.05
CA GLU A 231 6.72 12.44 13.97
C GLU A 231 5.33 12.92 14.39
N HIS A 232 4.27 12.47 13.72
CA HIS A 232 2.89 12.93 13.90
C HIS A 232 2.25 12.57 15.26
N GLY A 233 2.81 11.60 15.99
CA GLY A 233 2.36 11.25 17.35
C GLY A 233 1.10 10.39 17.43
N PHE A 234 0.69 9.80 16.31
CA PHE A 234 -0.22 8.65 16.27
C PHE A 234 0.59 7.37 16.21
N GLU A 235 -0.06 6.25 15.95
CA GLU A 235 0.63 4.97 15.79
C GLU A 235 1.53 4.98 14.54
N ALA A 236 2.78 4.58 14.73
CA ALA A 236 3.81 4.44 13.71
C ALA A 236 4.98 3.63 14.28
N TRP A 237 5.94 3.26 13.43
CA TRP A 237 7.21 2.72 13.91
C TRP A 237 7.93 3.67 14.88
N GLY A 238 7.67 4.99 14.77
CA GLY A 238 8.19 6.03 15.68
C GLY A 238 7.85 5.83 17.15
N ASN A 239 6.85 5.01 17.47
CA ASN A 239 6.55 4.64 18.85
C ASN A 239 7.57 3.67 19.45
N PHE A 240 8.42 3.02 18.64
CA PHE A 240 9.43 2.05 19.08
C PHE A 240 10.80 2.36 18.45
N PRO A 241 11.53 3.38 18.94
CA PRO A 241 12.78 3.84 18.32
C PRO A 241 13.84 2.76 18.12
N LYS A 242 13.94 1.78 19.03
CA LYS A 242 14.90 0.67 18.90
C LYS A 242 14.54 -0.31 17.78
N GLU A 243 13.26 -0.47 17.48
CA GLU A 243 12.79 -1.32 16.37
C GLU A 243 13.05 -0.64 15.02
N ILE A 244 13.00 0.71 14.98
CA ILE A 244 13.47 1.50 13.84
C ILE A 244 14.96 1.26 13.60
N GLU A 245 15.80 1.49 14.61
CA GLU A 245 17.26 1.34 14.50
C GLU A 245 17.62 -0.06 13.98
N LYS A 246 16.94 -1.08 14.52
CA LYS A 246 17.11 -2.47 14.11
C LYS A 246 16.68 -2.74 12.67
N LEU A 247 15.61 -2.11 12.17
CA LEU A 247 15.20 -2.27 10.77
C LEU A 247 16.18 -1.55 9.82
N GLU A 248 16.57 -0.33 10.15
CA GLU A 248 17.55 0.46 9.38
C GLU A 248 18.91 -0.28 9.31
N GLU A 249 19.39 -0.81 10.44
CA GLU A 249 20.60 -1.64 10.50
C GLU A 249 20.45 -2.92 9.67
N LEU A 250 19.32 -3.63 9.78
CA LEU A 250 19.10 -4.84 9.01
C LEU A 250 19.07 -4.58 7.51
N ILE A 251 18.37 -3.53 7.06
CA ILE A 251 18.31 -3.14 5.66
C ILE A 251 19.73 -2.85 5.13
N THR A 252 20.48 -1.99 5.82
CA THR A 252 21.82 -1.56 5.39
C THR A 252 22.83 -2.72 5.40
N THR A 253 22.79 -3.60 6.41
CA THR A 253 23.74 -4.71 6.55
C THR A 253 23.42 -5.93 5.69
N SER A 254 22.15 -6.17 5.35
CA SER A 254 21.73 -7.30 4.51
C SER A 254 22.24 -7.23 3.08
N LYS A 255 22.52 -6.02 2.57
CA LYS A 255 22.89 -5.72 1.17
C LYS A 255 21.84 -6.17 0.15
N ALA A 256 20.58 -6.35 0.58
CA ALA A 256 19.46 -6.55 -0.33
C ALA A 256 19.35 -5.38 -1.32
N LYS A 257 18.96 -5.68 -2.56
CA LYS A 257 18.87 -4.69 -3.64
C LYS A 257 17.47 -4.10 -3.73
N GLY A 258 17.35 -2.87 -4.20
CA GLY A 258 16.06 -2.26 -4.48
C GLY A 258 15.11 -2.27 -3.28
N VAL A 259 15.62 -2.01 -2.07
CA VAL A 259 14.80 -2.04 -0.86
C VAL A 259 13.90 -0.81 -0.80
N MET A 260 12.61 -1.04 -0.52
CA MET A 260 11.61 0.02 -0.33
C MET A 260 10.52 -0.45 0.65
N ILE A 261 9.85 0.50 1.30
CA ILE A 261 8.79 0.27 2.28
C ILE A 261 7.44 0.69 1.69
N LEU A 262 6.41 -0.12 1.92
CA LEU A 262 5.01 0.24 1.68
C LEU A 262 4.28 0.28 3.03
N SER A 263 3.53 1.35 3.29
CA SER A 263 2.83 1.59 4.56
C SER A 263 1.38 2.05 4.40
N GLY A 264 0.60 1.99 5.50
CA GLY A 264 -0.84 2.27 5.55
C GLY A 264 -1.29 3.15 6.74
N ASP A 265 -2.38 2.76 7.41
CA ASP A 265 -2.96 3.33 8.65
C ASP A 265 -3.57 4.75 8.58
N ARG A 266 -2.86 5.72 8.00
CA ARG A 266 -3.10 7.14 8.30
C ARG A 266 -4.25 7.86 7.61
N HIS A 267 -5.00 7.19 6.74
CA HIS A 267 -6.03 7.77 5.88
C HIS A 267 -5.52 8.92 4.98
N ILE A 268 -4.22 8.92 4.67
CA ILE A 268 -3.57 9.81 3.70
C ILE A 268 -2.62 8.99 2.83
N SER A 269 -2.22 9.55 1.69
CA SER A 269 -1.11 9.03 0.90
C SER A 269 0.01 10.05 0.80
N GLU A 270 1.25 9.60 0.95
CA GLU A 270 2.45 10.44 0.84
C GLU A 270 3.68 9.59 0.51
N PHE A 271 4.71 10.25 -0.03
CA PHE A 271 6.03 9.67 -0.16
C PHE A 271 6.95 10.22 0.94
N SER A 272 7.79 9.34 1.48
CA SER A 272 8.91 9.73 2.34
C SER A 272 10.20 9.10 1.83
N ALA A 273 11.33 9.77 2.05
CA ALA A 273 12.64 9.22 1.75
C ALA A 273 13.68 9.59 2.80
N SER A 274 14.54 8.63 3.12
CA SER A 274 15.69 8.82 3.99
C SER A 274 16.95 8.22 3.36
N THR A 275 18.09 8.87 3.55
CA THR A 275 19.39 8.31 3.20
C THR A 275 19.95 7.57 4.40
N LEU A 276 20.11 6.25 4.28
CA LEU A 276 20.74 5.44 5.32
C LEU A 276 22.22 5.21 4.99
N ASP A 277 23.07 5.29 6.01
CA ASP A 277 24.49 5.01 5.87
C ASP A 277 24.71 3.57 5.37
N GLY A 278 25.48 3.42 4.30
CA GLY A 278 25.74 2.13 3.65
C GLY A 278 24.81 1.77 2.49
N MET A 279 23.77 2.58 2.22
CA MET A 279 22.96 2.46 1.00
C MET A 279 23.45 3.42 -0.10
N SER A 280 23.36 2.99 -1.37
CA SER A 280 23.70 3.81 -2.54
C SER A 280 22.53 4.57 -3.14
N TYR A 281 21.34 4.40 -2.58
CA TYR A 281 20.07 5.00 -2.98
C TYR A 281 19.25 5.30 -1.71
N PRO A 282 18.31 6.27 -1.75
CA PRO A 282 17.45 6.55 -0.61
C PRO A 282 16.47 5.38 -0.35
N LEU A 283 16.20 5.10 0.92
CA LEU A 283 15.09 4.25 1.32
C LEU A 283 13.79 5.04 1.12
N ILE A 284 12.93 4.56 0.22
CA ILE A 284 11.60 5.12 -0.01
C ILE A 284 10.58 4.41 0.89
N ASP A 285 9.71 5.18 1.55
CA ASP A 285 8.49 4.72 2.20
C ASP A 285 7.30 5.35 1.49
N PHE A 286 6.48 4.50 0.86
CA PHE A 286 5.25 4.91 0.19
C PHE A 286 4.05 4.51 1.05
N THR A 287 3.45 5.51 1.70
CA THR A 287 2.16 5.35 2.37
C THR A 287 1.03 5.47 1.37
N SER A 288 0.17 4.44 1.26
CA SER A 288 -1.09 4.51 0.53
C SER A 288 -2.25 4.08 1.42
N SER A 289 -2.87 5.06 2.08
CA SER A 289 -3.91 4.84 3.05
C SER A 289 -5.13 5.71 2.75
N GLY A 290 -6.28 5.05 2.58
CA GLY A 290 -7.56 5.73 2.37
C GLY A 290 -8.33 5.27 1.14
N LEU A 291 -8.47 3.96 0.94
CA LEU A 291 -9.21 3.41 -0.21
C LEU A 291 -10.70 3.79 -0.25
N THR A 292 -11.31 4.03 0.91
CA THR A 292 -12.75 4.34 1.01
C THR A 292 -13.04 5.66 1.71
N HIS A 293 -12.10 6.14 2.52
CA HIS A 293 -12.20 7.38 3.27
C HIS A 293 -10.81 7.91 3.56
N SER A 294 -10.69 9.22 3.73
CA SER A 294 -9.43 9.90 3.97
C SER A 294 -9.53 10.85 5.15
N TYR A 295 -8.39 11.32 5.66
CA TYR A 295 -8.32 12.41 6.61
C TYR A 295 -8.55 13.76 5.90
N SER A 296 -9.78 13.99 5.43
CA SER A 296 -10.12 15.13 4.57
C SER A 296 -9.94 16.51 5.23
N SER A 297 -9.86 16.57 6.55
CA SER A 297 -9.56 17.78 7.33
C SER A 297 -8.08 17.87 7.71
N PHE A 298 -7.19 17.27 6.92
CA PHE A 298 -5.74 17.38 7.13
C PHE A 298 -5.27 18.82 6.93
N HIS A 299 -4.58 19.37 7.94
CA HIS A 299 -3.99 20.72 7.90
C HIS A 299 -2.45 20.70 8.00
N GLY A 300 -1.83 19.52 8.02
CA GLY A 300 -0.40 19.33 8.16
C GLY A 300 -0.01 18.44 9.33
N GLU A 301 0.97 17.57 9.10
CA GLU A 301 1.63 16.73 10.11
C GLU A 301 3.15 16.80 9.90
N PRO A 302 3.97 16.88 10.97
CA PRO A 302 5.42 16.82 10.86
C PRO A 302 5.86 15.52 10.21
N ASN A 303 6.71 15.63 9.19
CA ASN A 303 7.43 14.53 8.57
C ASN A 303 8.67 15.12 7.89
N GLN A 304 9.81 15.06 8.57
CA GLN A 304 11.08 15.53 8.05
C GLN A 304 11.55 14.80 6.77
N PHE A 305 11.01 13.62 6.47
CA PHE A 305 11.38 12.79 5.32
C PHE A 305 10.46 12.96 4.11
N ARG A 306 9.42 13.81 4.21
CA ARG A 306 8.39 13.96 3.17
C ARG A 306 9.00 14.37 1.82
N ILE A 307 8.57 13.68 0.77
CA ILE A 307 8.77 14.11 -0.62
C ILE A 307 7.41 14.53 -1.19
N GLY A 308 7.34 15.77 -1.68
CA GLY A 308 6.13 16.31 -2.28
C GLY A 308 5.05 16.68 -1.24
N GLU A 309 3.82 16.64 -1.69
CA GLU A 309 2.61 17.01 -0.95
C GLU A 309 1.84 15.78 -0.45
N VAL A 310 1.12 15.95 0.67
CA VAL A 310 0.19 14.93 1.18
C VAL A 310 -1.08 14.90 0.33
N VAL A 311 -1.52 13.70 -0.04
CA VAL A 311 -2.83 13.46 -0.66
C VAL A 311 -3.79 13.01 0.45
N SER A 312 -4.73 13.89 0.81
CA SER A 312 -5.72 13.67 1.88
C SER A 312 -7.14 13.42 1.34
N VAL A 313 -7.24 12.91 0.12
CA VAL A 313 -8.47 12.41 -0.51
C VAL A 313 -8.32 10.92 -0.78
N PRO A 314 -9.42 10.16 -1.02
CA PRO A 314 -9.30 8.74 -1.34
C PRO A 314 -8.35 8.49 -2.52
N SER A 315 -7.51 7.47 -2.38
CA SER A 315 -6.49 7.10 -3.36
C SER A 315 -5.99 5.67 -3.16
N TYR A 316 -5.28 5.14 -4.15
CA TYR A 316 -4.52 3.89 -4.07
C TYR A 316 -3.10 4.08 -4.61
N GLY A 317 -2.20 3.16 -4.29
CA GLY A 317 -0.81 3.19 -4.72
C GLY A 317 -0.58 2.30 -5.94
N LEU A 318 0.20 2.80 -6.89
CA LEU A 318 0.69 2.03 -8.04
C LEU A 318 2.21 2.13 -8.12
N ILE A 319 2.88 1.01 -8.37
CA ILE A 319 4.33 0.94 -8.54
C ILE A 319 4.64 0.15 -9.80
N GLU A 320 5.39 0.75 -10.71
CA GLU A 320 5.96 0.08 -11.87
C GLU A 320 7.44 -0.16 -11.66
N LEU A 321 7.85 -1.41 -11.50
CA LEU A 321 9.25 -1.80 -11.33
C LEU A 321 9.85 -2.20 -12.67
N ASN A 322 10.78 -1.40 -13.18
CA ASN A 322 11.55 -1.73 -14.35
C ASN A 322 12.80 -2.54 -13.98
N LEU A 323 12.69 -3.86 -14.10
CA LEU A 323 13.77 -4.80 -13.77
C LEU A 323 15.00 -4.62 -14.65
N LYS A 324 14.86 -4.19 -15.90
CA LYS A 324 15.99 -4.00 -16.82
C LYS A 324 16.79 -2.73 -16.49
N LYS A 325 16.09 -1.63 -16.17
CA LYS A 325 16.70 -0.33 -15.88
C LYS A 325 17.05 -0.14 -14.40
N ARG A 326 16.56 -1.02 -13.52
CA ARG A 326 16.61 -0.85 -12.05
C ARG A 326 15.99 0.47 -11.62
N GLU A 327 14.80 0.74 -12.14
CA GLU A 327 14.03 1.95 -11.80
C GLU A 327 12.67 1.53 -11.23
N ALA A 328 12.18 2.26 -10.23
CA ALA A 328 10.80 2.18 -9.77
C ALA A 328 10.08 3.50 -10.07
N TYR A 329 8.83 3.40 -10.48
CA TYR A 329 7.95 4.54 -10.67
C TYR A 329 6.73 4.39 -9.77
N PHE A 330 6.64 5.24 -8.76
CA PHE A 330 5.60 5.24 -7.74
C PHE A 330 4.56 6.30 -8.10
N LYS A 331 3.28 5.98 -7.94
CA LYS A 331 2.17 6.89 -8.22
C LYS A 331 1.11 6.79 -7.14
N ILE A 332 0.65 7.94 -6.68
CA ILE A 332 -0.58 8.08 -5.90
C ILE A 332 -1.72 8.29 -6.89
N MET A 333 -2.59 7.30 -7.01
CA MET A 333 -3.65 7.24 -7.99
C MET A 333 -5.00 7.60 -7.37
N GLY A 334 -5.82 8.36 -8.10
CA GLY A 334 -7.24 8.56 -7.84
C GLY A 334 -8.09 7.92 -8.94
N GLU A 335 -9.39 8.22 -8.93
CA GLU A 335 -10.33 7.66 -9.90
C GLU A 335 -10.05 8.14 -11.34
N ASN A 336 -10.39 7.31 -12.31
CA ASN A 336 -10.28 7.57 -13.75
C ASN A 336 -8.84 7.90 -14.18
N ASP A 337 -7.88 7.04 -13.81
CA ASP A 337 -6.44 7.17 -14.11
C ASP A 337 -5.78 8.48 -13.61
N LYS A 338 -6.40 9.18 -12.67
CA LYS A 338 -5.87 10.45 -12.18
C LYS A 338 -4.61 10.20 -11.34
N VAL A 339 -3.47 10.70 -11.79
CA VAL A 339 -2.25 10.73 -10.97
C VAL A 339 -2.26 11.99 -10.11
N PHE A 340 -2.36 11.83 -8.79
CA PHE A 340 -2.23 12.95 -7.84
C PHE A 340 -0.77 13.35 -7.64
N GLN A 341 0.11 12.37 -7.56
CA GLN A 341 1.55 12.57 -7.37
C GLN A 341 2.32 11.37 -7.87
N GLU A 342 3.56 11.58 -8.27
CA GLU A 342 4.46 10.55 -8.74
C GLU A 342 5.90 10.78 -8.28
N LEU A 343 6.65 9.69 -8.16
CA LEU A 343 8.06 9.69 -7.81
C LEU A 343 8.78 8.64 -8.67
N LYS A 344 9.93 9.00 -9.22
CA LYS A 344 10.81 8.07 -9.93
C LYS A 344 12.11 7.88 -9.16
N GLN A 345 12.51 6.63 -8.92
CA GLN A 345 13.75 6.28 -8.21
C GLN A 345 14.56 5.26 -9.02
N ALA A 346 15.88 5.45 -9.08
CA ALA A 346 16.83 4.48 -9.62
C ALA A 346 17.54 3.73 -8.48
N TYR A 347 17.84 2.44 -8.66
CA TYR A 347 18.35 1.54 -7.62
C TYR A 347 19.67 0.86 -8.00
#